data_AF-A0A2G4JEG5-F1
#
_entry.id   AF-A0A2G4JEG5-F1
#
_cell.length_a   1.000
_cell.length_b   1.000
_cell.length_c   1.000
_cell.angle_alpha   90.00
_cell.angle_beta   90.00
_cell.angle_gamma   90.00
#
_symmetry.space_group_name_H-M   'P 1'
#
loop_
_entity.id
_entity.type
_entity.pdbx_description
1 polymer ?
#
loop_
_entity_poly.entity_id
_entity_poly.type
_entity_poly.pdbx_seq_one_letter_code
_entity_poly.pdbx_strand_id
1 'polypeptide(L)' 'MNKDESDIFITEFPKKGFEIIDQLQGRVQFAILDQIKFMKTLGINDAEIYKVILENVQKIIDNYNLKENKDNP' A
#
# COMPACT_ATOMS: atom_id res chain seq x y z
N MET A 1 22.17 -15.52 1.34
CA MET A 1 20.85 -14.89 1.20
C MET A 1 20.23 -15.47 -0.07
N ASN A 2 19.28 -16.39 0.08
CA ASN A 2 18.74 -17.19 -1.04
C ASN A 2 17.86 -16.30 -1.93
N LYS A 3 18.02 -16.47 -3.24
CA LYS A 3 17.52 -15.60 -4.30
C LYS A 3 16.01 -15.79 -4.59
N ASP A 4 15.35 -16.66 -3.83
CA ASP A 4 14.06 -17.25 -4.20
C ASP A 4 12.86 -16.66 -3.45
N GLU A 5 13.06 -15.79 -2.45
CA GLU A 5 11.95 -15.13 -1.73
C GLU A 5 11.38 -13.91 -2.49
N SER A 6 12.06 -13.40 -3.52
CA SER A 6 11.59 -12.26 -4.30
C SER A 6 10.52 -12.60 -5.35
N ASP A 7 10.33 -13.88 -5.65
CA ASP A 7 9.45 -14.34 -6.74
C ASP A 7 7.98 -14.57 -6.32
N ILE A 8 7.66 -14.46 -5.02
CA ILE A 8 6.36 -14.88 -4.48
C ILE A 8 5.24 -13.83 -4.68
N PHE A 9 5.56 -12.63 -5.18
CA PHE A 9 4.58 -11.53 -5.34
C PHE A 9 4.45 -11.02 -6.78
N ILE A 10 4.57 -11.91 -7.76
CA ILE A 10 4.44 -11.57 -9.19
C ILE A 10 2.98 -11.76 -9.62
N THR A 11 2.15 -10.72 -9.42
CA THR A 11 1.16 -10.38 -10.44
C THR A 11 1.85 -9.45 -11.42
N GLU A 12 1.82 -9.82 -12.69
CA GLU A 12 2.72 -9.40 -13.78
C GLU A 12 2.87 -7.87 -13.94
N PHE A 13 3.81 -7.27 -13.21
CA PHE A 13 4.29 -5.92 -13.49
C PHE A 13 5.47 -5.99 -14.47
N PRO A 14 5.51 -5.13 -15.51
CA PRO A 14 6.60 -5.12 -16.48
C PRO A 14 7.94 -4.88 -15.78
N LYS A 15 8.86 -5.85 -15.89
CA LYS A 15 10.14 -5.88 -15.16
C LYS A 15 11.23 -4.98 -15.76
N LYS A 16 11.02 -4.41 -16.96
CA LYS A 16 12.04 -3.64 -17.69
C LYS A 16 11.69 -2.15 -17.69
N GLY A 17 12.56 -1.32 -17.11
CA GLY A 17 12.39 0.14 -17.06
C GLY A 17 11.57 0.67 -15.88
N PHE A 18 11.28 -0.16 -14.87
CA PHE A 18 10.57 0.22 -13.65
C PHE A 18 11.46 0.02 -12.42
N GLU A 19 11.55 1.04 -11.57
CA GLU A 19 12.28 0.98 -10.31
C GLU A 19 11.47 0.20 -9.26
N ILE A 20 12.13 -0.27 -8.20
CA ILE A 20 11.47 -0.99 -7.09
C ILE A 20 10.36 -0.12 -6.49
N ILE A 21 10.56 1.20 -6.42
CA ILE A 21 9.57 2.16 -5.93
C ILE A 21 8.29 2.11 -6.78
N ASP A 22 8.41 1.99 -8.10
CA ASP A 22 7.24 1.94 -8.98
C ASP A 22 6.42 0.65 -8.76
N GLN A 23 7.11 -0.47 -8.52
CA GLN A 23 6.46 -1.75 -8.20
C GLN A 23 5.72 -1.67 -6.86
N LEU A 24 6.35 -1.06 -5.84
CA LEU A 24 5.72 -0.85 -4.54
C LEU A 24 4.50 0.08 -4.65
N GLN A 25 4.62 1.16 -5.43
CA GLN A 25 3.52 2.07 -5.67
C GLN A 25 2.35 1.38 -6.39
N GLY A 26 2.63 0.53 -7.37
CA GLY A 26 1.63 -0.28 -8.04
C GLY A 26 0.88 -1.21 -7.09
N ARG A 27 1.58 -1.88 -6.16
CA ARG A 27 0.95 -2.73 -5.14
C ARG A 27 0.04 -1.94 -4.21
N VAL A 28 0.49 -0.76 -3.76
CA VAL A 28 -0.32 0.13 -2.91
C VAL A 28 -1.58 0.57 -3.65
N GLN A 29 -1.46 0.95 -4.93
CA GLN A 29 -2.61 1.34 -5.75
C GLN A 29 -3.64 0.21 -5.87
N PHE A 30 -3.21 -1.02 -6.17
CA PHE A 30 -4.12 -2.15 -6.27
C PHE A 30 -4.80 -2.49 -4.94
N ALA A 31 -4.06 -2.45 -3.83
CA ALA A 31 -4.64 -2.68 -2.52
C ALA A 31 -5.73 -1.65 -2.17
N ILE A 32 -5.50 -0.37 -2.49
CA ILE A 32 -6.50 0.70 -2.30
C ILE A 32 -7.73 0.44 -3.19
N LEU A 33 -7.54 0.06 -4.46
CA LEU A 33 -8.64 -0.25 -5.38
C LEU A 33 -9.50 -1.41 -4.88
N ASP A 34 -8.88 -2.48 -4.38
CA ASP A 34 -9.59 -3.63 -3.85
C ASP A 34 -10.36 -3.28 -2.56
N GLN A 35 -9.78 -2.42 -1.72
CA GLN A 35 -10.48 -1.89 -0.54
C GLN A 35 -11.72 -1.08 -0.94
N ILE A 36 -11.59 -0.19 -1.93
CA ILE A 36 -12.72 0.60 -2.46
C ILE A 36 -13.82 -0.32 -2.98
N LYS A 37 -13.46 -1.30 -3.83
CA LYS A 37 -14.42 -2.26 -4.39
C LYS A 37 -15.18 -2.99 -3.28
N PHE A 38 -14.45 -3.52 -2.30
CA PHE A 38 -15.06 -4.23 -1.17
C PHE A 38 -15.99 -3.32 -0.37
N MET A 39 -15.57 -2.11 0.00
CA MET A 39 -16.41 -1.17 0.74
C MET A 39 -17.67 -0.75 -0.04
N LYS A 40 -17.58 -0.62 -1.37
CA LYS A 40 -18.75 -0.41 -2.23
C LYS A 40 -19.72 -1.59 -2.20
N THR A 41 -19.21 -2.84 -2.17
CA THR A 41 -20.09 -4.02 -2.02
C THR A 41 -20.86 -4.04 -0.70
N LEU A 42 -20.33 -3.36 0.33
CA LEU A 42 -20.99 -3.19 1.63
C LEU A 42 -21.97 -2.00 1.68
N GLY A 43 -22.16 -1.29 0.56
CA GLY A 43 -23.05 -0.13 0.49
C GLY A 43 -22.49 1.14 1.15
N ILE A 44 -21.20 1.18 1.44
CA ILE A 44 -20.55 2.38 1.99
C ILE A 44 -20.50 3.45 0.89
N ASN A 45 -20.89 4.68 1.23
CA ASN A 45 -20.84 5.79 0.28
C ASN A 45 -19.40 6.25 0.02
N ASP A 46 -19.19 6.90 -1.13
CA ASP A 46 -17.87 7.33 -1.57
C ASP A 46 -17.18 8.27 -0.56
N ALA A 47 -17.91 9.21 0.07
CA ALA A 47 -17.31 10.16 1.03
C ALA A 47 -16.70 9.46 2.25
N GLU A 48 -17.39 8.46 2.80
CA GLU A 48 -16.88 7.69 3.93
C GLU A 48 -15.71 6.78 3.51
N ILE A 49 -15.77 6.19 2.31
CA ILE A 49 -14.65 5.43 1.73
C ILE A 49 -13.39 6.29 1.65
N TYR A 50 -13.50 7.51 1.10
CA TYR A 50 -12.36 8.42 1.00
C TYR A 50 -11.77 8.75 2.36
N LYS A 51 -12.63 9.08 3.34
CA LYS A 51 -12.20 9.40 4.70
C LYS A 51 -11.43 8.24 5.33
N VAL A 52 -11.97 7.01 5.28
CA VAL A 52 -11.35 5.83 5.88
C VAL A 52 -9.98 5.54 5.26
N ILE A 53 -9.86 5.60 3.93
CA ILE A 53 -8.59 5.34 3.25
C ILE A 53 -7.53 6.37 3.65
N LEU A 54 -7.88 7.65 3.62
CA LEU A 54 -6.95 8.74 3.95
C LEU A 54 -6.50 8.68 5.41
N GLU A 55 -7.42 8.44 6.35
CA GLU A 55 -7.09 8.28 7.76
C GLU A 55 -6.14 7.10 8.00
N ASN A 56 -6.32 5.99 7.28
CA ASN A 56 -5.45 4.83 7.40
C ASN A 56 -4.05 5.11 6.85
N VAL A 57 -3.94 5.73 5.67
CA VAL A 57 -2.65 6.12 5.08
C VAL A 57 -1.92 7.10 6.01
N GLN A 58 -2.62 8.10 6.54
CA GLN A 58 -2.04 9.06 7.50
C GLN A 58 -1.50 8.33 8.74
N LYS A 59 -2.27 7.43 9.34
CA LYS A 59 -1.84 6.65 10.51
C LYS A 59 -0.61 5.79 10.21
N ILE A 60 -0.51 5.20 9.01
CA ILE A 60 0.66 4.41 8.62
C ILE A 60 1.92 5.29 8.58
N ILE A 61 1.82 6.48 7.97
CA ILE A 61 2.92 7.45 7.88
C ILE A 61 3.33 7.94 9.27
N ASP A 62 2.35 8.36 10.08
CA ASP A 62 2.60 8.85 11.43
C ASP A 62 3.32 7.79 12.27
N ASN A 63 2.86 6.54 12.20
CA ASN A 63 3.49 5.42 12.93
C ASN A 63 4.90 5.12 12.44
N TYR A 64 5.20 5.27 11.15
CA TYR A 64 6.55 5.11 10.62
C TYR A 64 7.49 6.19 11.16
N ASN A 65 7.07 7.45 11.07
CA ASN A 65 7.85 8.59 11.56
C ASN A 65 8.08 8.51 13.08
N LEU A 66 7.09 8.05 13.86
CA LEU A 66 7.22 7.87 15.30
C LEU A 66 8.21 6.76 15.69
N LYS A 67 8.40 5.75 14.83
CA LYS A 67 9.42 4.71 15.05
C LYS A 67 10.81 5.25 14.76
N GLU A 68 11.00 5.99 13.67
CA GLU A 68 12.30 6.61 13.37
C GLU A 68 12.79 7.54 14.49
N ASN A 69 11.89 8.30 15.11
CA ASN A 69 12.25 9.17 16.25
C ASN A 69 12.55 8.43 17.56
N LYS A 70 12.21 7.14 17.67
CA LYS A 70 12.53 6.31 18.85
C LYS A 70 13.82 5.53 18.68
N ASP A 71 14.18 5.22 17.44
CA ASP A 71 15.38 4.46 17.09
C ASP A 71 16.61 5.37 16.88
N ASN A 72 16.45 6.70 16.95
CA ASN A 72 17.54 7.67 16.89
C ASN A 72 17.43 8.66 18.08
N PRO A 73 18.08 8.37 19.23
CA PRO A 73 18.05 9.23 20.42
C PRO A 73 18.83 10.53 20.29
#